data_AF-A0A2I0P2J8-F1
#
_entry.id   AF-A0A2I0P2J8-F1
#
_cell.length_a   1.000
_cell.length_b   1.000
_cell.length_c   1.000
_cell.angle_alpha   90.00
_cell.angle_beta   90.00
_cell.angle_gamma   90.00
#
_symmetry.space_group_name_H-M   'P 1'
#
loop_
_entity.id
_entity.type
_entity.pdbx_description
1 polymer ?
#
loop_
_entity_poly.entity_id
_entity_poly.type
_entity_poly.pdbx_seq_one_letter_code
_entity_poly.pdbx_strand_id
1 'polypeptide(L)'
;CGALTAVCFVKAFGLTFLALPRTPRAEKAREVSRLMQAGPAILAVSCLLTGVFSAQILALLGYPGYLPDMLLLSILLLGTGVIIYAAVYTFASRETRVAITWGCGMNAPTNRMEYTGSGFTEPVVRIFAPVYRTRFSVSKRFFDEDNCFVQDGAARITLMKFFEEYLYLPIARNIDAYAAGIAKLQNGKVDSYVLYVFITAILLIVIIGWIA
;
A
#
# COMPACT_ATOMS: atom_id res chain seq x y z
N CYS A 1 3.51 0.45 -12.82
CA CYS A 1 3.72 0.53 -11.35
C CYS A 1 3.84 1.97 -10.83
N GLY A 2 4.63 2.86 -11.46
CA GLY A 2 4.88 4.21 -10.92
C GLY A 2 3.66 5.07 -10.60
N ALA A 3 2.61 5.05 -11.45
CA ALA A 3 1.40 5.85 -11.20
C ALA A 3 0.67 5.45 -9.90
N LEU A 4 0.52 4.14 -9.62
CA LEU A 4 -0.10 3.65 -8.38
C LEU A 4 0.74 3.99 -7.15
N THR A 5 2.07 3.93 -7.29
CA THR A 5 3.01 4.35 -6.24
C THR A 5 2.86 5.84 -5.91
N ALA A 6 2.79 6.70 -6.94
CA ALA A 6 2.57 8.13 -6.76
C ALA A 6 1.24 8.39 -6.03
N VAL A 7 0.14 7.74 -6.45
CA VAL A 7 -1.16 7.89 -5.77
C VAL A 7 -1.09 7.45 -4.31
N CYS A 8 -0.38 6.37 -4.01
CA CYS A 8 -0.18 5.91 -2.63
C CYS A 8 0.53 6.96 -1.77
N PHE A 9 1.62 7.55 -2.28
CA PHE A 9 2.35 8.59 -1.56
C PHE A 9 1.55 9.89 -1.41
N VAL A 10 0.84 10.33 -2.44
CA VAL A 10 -0.03 11.52 -2.36
C VAL A 10 -1.15 11.28 -1.35
N LYS A 11 -1.76 10.09 -1.34
CA LYS A 11 -2.76 9.70 -0.34
C LYS A 11 -2.18 9.72 1.08
N ALA A 12 -1.02 9.09 1.27
CA ALA A 12 -0.38 9.03 2.58
C ALA A 12 -0.05 10.43 3.09
N PHE A 13 0.56 11.27 2.26
CA PHE A 13 0.92 12.64 2.61
C PHE A 13 -0.32 13.52 2.84
N GLY A 14 -1.30 13.47 1.94
CA GLY A 14 -2.53 14.26 2.03
C GLY A 14 -3.35 13.95 3.28
N LEU A 15 -3.48 12.68 3.66
CA LEU A 15 -4.26 12.28 4.84
C LEU A 15 -3.53 12.51 6.17
N THR A 16 -2.22 12.70 6.17
CA THR A 16 -1.43 12.84 7.41
C THR A 16 -1.00 14.26 7.69
N PHE A 17 -0.56 15.00 6.67
CA PHE A 17 0.00 16.35 6.83
C PHE A 17 -0.94 17.47 6.41
N LEU A 18 -1.87 17.21 5.47
CA LEU A 18 -2.83 18.21 5.00
C LEU A 18 -4.20 18.08 5.67
N ALA A 19 -4.41 16.99 6.41
CA ALA A 19 -5.71 16.67 6.99
C ALA A 19 -5.98 17.41 8.31
N LEU A 20 -7.25 17.70 8.58
CA LEU A 20 -7.69 18.24 9.87
C LEU A 20 -7.62 17.16 10.97
N PRO A 21 -7.24 17.54 12.21
CA PRO A 21 -7.20 16.61 13.33
C PRO A 21 -8.60 16.09 13.66
N ARG A 22 -8.76 14.77 13.60
CA ARG A 22 -10.03 14.08 13.91
C ARG A 22 -10.14 13.65 15.37
N THR A 23 -9.04 13.69 16.11
CA THR A 23 -8.98 13.28 17.51
C THR A 23 -8.22 14.31 18.36
N PRO A 24 -8.54 14.45 19.66
CA PRO A 24 -7.84 15.36 20.55
C PRO A 24 -6.33 15.06 20.69
N ARG A 25 -5.92 13.81 20.46
CA ARG A 25 -4.50 13.41 20.48
C ARG A 25 -3.75 13.91 19.26
N ALA A 26 -4.38 13.91 18.09
CA ALA A 26 -3.78 14.42 16.86
C ALA A 26 -3.61 15.94 16.90
N GLU A 27 -4.57 16.66 17.50
CA GLU A 27 -4.50 18.11 17.67
C GLU A 27 -3.35 18.55 18.59
N LYS A 28 -3.03 17.73 19.61
CA LYS A 28 -1.94 17.99 20.57
C LYS A 28 -0.63 17.30 20.20
N ALA A 29 -0.52 16.73 19.01
CA ALA A 29 0.70 16.08 18.56
C ALA A 29 1.83 17.11 18.46
N ARG A 30 3.02 16.72 18.93
CA ARG A 30 4.23 17.56 18.86
C ARG A 30 5.28 16.86 18.03
N GLU A 31 6.21 17.63 17.46
CA GLU A 31 7.32 17.06 16.72
C GLU A 31 8.17 16.13 17.60
N VAL A 32 8.62 15.03 16.99
CA VAL A 32 9.53 14.08 17.60
C VAL A 32 10.93 14.69 17.76
N SER A 33 11.72 14.16 18.70
CA SER A 33 13.07 14.67 18.96
C SER A 33 13.98 14.56 17.74
N ARG A 34 14.96 15.47 17.61
CA ARG A 34 15.90 15.50 16.48
C ARG A 34 16.66 14.19 16.27
N LEU A 35 16.97 13.49 17.36
CA LEU A 35 17.63 12.17 17.33
C LEU A 35 16.74 11.10 16.65
N MET A 36 15.43 11.16 16.86
CA MET A 36 14.48 10.24 16.22
C MET A 36 14.28 10.56 14.73
N GLN A 37 14.47 11.82 14.32
CA GLN A 37 14.43 12.25 12.92
C GLN A 37 15.70 11.85 12.14
N ALA A 38 16.82 11.57 12.81
CA ALA A 38 18.07 11.22 12.16
C ALA A 38 17.97 9.92 11.33
N GLY A 39 17.24 8.92 11.84
CA GLY A 39 17.02 7.64 11.14
C GLY A 39 16.42 7.80 9.73
N PRO A 40 15.22 8.38 9.58
CA PRO A 40 14.64 8.64 8.26
C PRO A 40 15.46 9.64 7.43
N ALA A 41 16.14 10.61 8.06
CA ALA A 41 17.00 11.54 7.34
C ALA A 41 18.18 10.85 6.65
N ILE A 42 18.84 9.90 7.33
CA ILE A 42 19.95 9.12 6.74
C ILE A 42 19.47 8.32 5.53
N LEU A 43 18.30 7.67 5.63
CA LEU A 43 17.71 6.92 4.53
C LEU A 43 17.29 7.82 3.36
N ALA A 44 16.78 9.03 3.64
CA ALA A 44 16.43 9.99 2.60
C ALA A 44 17.69 10.48 1.86
N VAL A 45 18.75 10.82 2.60
CA VAL A 45 20.03 11.26 2.01
C VAL A 45 20.67 10.15 1.19
N SER A 46 20.67 8.90 1.66
CA SER A 46 21.23 7.78 0.90
C SER A 46 20.47 7.51 -0.41
N CYS A 47 19.13 7.67 -0.40
CA CYS A 47 18.30 7.57 -1.59
C CYS A 47 18.63 8.68 -2.61
N LEU A 48 18.80 9.93 -2.15
CA LEU A 48 19.16 11.04 -3.01
C LEU A 48 20.55 10.86 -3.61
N LEU A 49 21.54 10.46 -2.81
CA LEU A 49 22.91 10.23 -3.29
C LEU A 49 22.97 9.11 -4.31
N THR A 50 22.33 7.97 -4.04
CA THR A 50 22.32 6.84 -4.98
C THR A 50 21.56 7.16 -6.27
N GLY A 51 20.50 7.96 -6.21
CA GLY A 51 19.79 8.43 -7.40
C GLY A 51 20.61 9.40 -8.26
N VAL A 52 21.19 10.44 -7.63
CA VAL A 52 21.96 11.49 -8.31
C VAL A 52 23.25 10.93 -8.92
N PHE A 53 23.96 10.05 -8.21
CA PHE A 53 25.23 9.48 -8.66
C PHE A 53 25.08 8.11 -9.33
N SER A 54 23.89 7.77 -9.83
CA SER A 54 23.58 6.43 -10.36
C SER A 54 24.51 6.00 -11.49
N ALA A 55 24.81 6.89 -12.44
CA ALA A 55 25.71 6.60 -13.56
C ALA A 55 27.17 6.39 -13.11
N GLN A 56 27.63 7.18 -12.14
CA GLN A 56 28.99 7.10 -11.57
C GLN A 56 29.16 5.81 -10.75
N ILE A 57 28.13 5.42 -10.00
CA ILE A 57 28.09 4.15 -9.25
C ILE A 57 28.16 2.97 -10.22
N LEU A 58 27.38 2.99 -11.31
CA LEU A 58 27.41 1.89 -12.30
C LEU A 58 28.73 1.83 -13.08
N ALA A 59 29.31 2.98 -13.41
CA ALA A 59 30.62 3.05 -14.04
C ALA A 59 31.72 2.47 -13.12
N LEU A 60 31.67 2.77 -11.82
CA LEU A 60 32.57 2.20 -10.82
C LEU A 60 32.42 0.68 -10.69
N LEU A 61 31.20 0.17 -10.88
CA LEU A 61 30.89 -1.27 -10.90
C LEU A 61 31.29 -1.98 -12.21
N GLY A 62 31.85 -1.26 -13.19
CA GLY A 62 32.33 -1.84 -14.45
C GLY A 62 31.29 -1.91 -15.58
N TYR A 63 30.17 -1.19 -15.46
CA TYR A 63 29.11 -1.13 -16.48
C TYR A 63 28.94 0.29 -17.07
N PRO A 64 29.97 0.84 -17.76
CA PRO A 64 29.86 2.16 -18.36
C PRO A 64 28.83 2.19 -19.51
N GLY A 65 28.04 3.26 -19.59
CA GLY A 65 27.17 3.54 -20.74
C GLY A 65 25.75 2.95 -20.73
N TYR A 66 25.34 2.25 -19.68
CA TYR A 66 23.97 1.69 -19.58
C TYR A 66 22.89 2.71 -19.16
N LEU A 67 23.27 3.75 -18.42
CA LEU A 67 22.34 4.77 -17.92
C LEU A 67 22.77 6.16 -18.41
N PRO A 68 21.81 7.05 -18.76
CA PRO A 68 22.12 8.44 -19.02
C PRO A 68 22.61 9.14 -17.75
N ASP A 69 23.54 10.08 -17.91
CA ASP A 69 24.06 10.86 -16.78
C ASP A 69 22.99 11.82 -16.24
N MET A 70 22.48 11.53 -15.04
CA MET A 70 21.44 12.32 -14.36
C MET A 70 22.00 13.50 -13.58
N LEU A 71 23.33 13.65 -13.54
CA LEU A 71 23.99 14.67 -12.72
C LEU A 71 23.60 16.08 -13.15
N LEU A 72 23.63 16.40 -14.45
CA LEU A 72 23.25 17.74 -14.94
C LEU A 72 21.79 18.09 -14.58
N LEU A 73 20.86 17.16 -14.81
CA LEU A 73 19.45 17.35 -14.50
C LEU A 73 19.23 17.56 -13.00
N SER A 74 19.90 16.76 -12.16
CA SER A 74 19.80 16.90 -10.71
C SER A 74 20.35 18.23 -10.20
N ILE A 75 21.47 18.72 -10.74
CA ILE A 75 22.02 20.04 -10.40
C ILE A 75 21.05 21.14 -10.80
N LEU A 76 20.46 21.07 -12.00
CA LEU A 76 19.47 22.05 -12.45
C LEU A 76 18.22 22.06 -11.55
N LEU A 77 17.71 20.89 -11.16
CA LEU A 77 16.55 20.78 -10.27
C LEU A 77 16.87 21.25 -8.84
N LEU A 78 18.04 20.92 -8.30
CA LEU A 78 18.49 21.42 -7.00
C LEU A 78 18.69 22.94 -7.03
N GLY A 79 19.35 23.45 -8.07
CA GLY A 79 19.57 24.89 -8.25
C GLY A 79 18.26 25.66 -8.32
N THR A 80 17.32 25.22 -9.14
CA THR A 80 15.98 25.83 -9.22
C THR A 80 15.22 25.73 -7.90
N GLY A 81 15.27 24.59 -7.20
CA GLY A 81 14.69 24.42 -5.88
C GLY A 81 15.26 25.38 -4.84
N VAL A 82 16.59 25.55 -4.80
CA VAL A 82 17.27 26.50 -3.90
C VAL A 82 16.89 27.94 -4.23
N ILE A 83 16.81 28.29 -5.51
CA ILE A 83 16.37 29.63 -5.95
C ILE A 83 14.92 29.90 -5.51
N ILE A 84 14.01 28.94 -5.73
CA ILE A 84 12.61 29.06 -5.29
C ILE A 84 12.54 29.19 -3.77
N TYR A 85 13.28 28.36 -3.04
CA TYR A 85 13.32 28.43 -1.58
C TYR A 85 13.83 29.78 -1.08
N ALA A 86 14.94 30.27 -1.65
CA ALA A 86 15.50 31.58 -1.32
C ALA A 86 14.50 32.70 -1.64
N ALA A 87 13.88 32.68 -2.82
CA ALA A 87 12.88 33.66 -3.23
C ALA A 87 11.66 33.65 -2.30
N VAL A 88 11.14 32.48 -1.93
CA VAL A 88 10.04 32.36 -0.96
C VAL A 88 10.48 32.87 0.40
N TYR A 89 11.68 32.53 0.87
CA TYR A 89 12.18 32.96 2.17
C TYR A 89 12.36 34.49 2.27
N THR A 90 12.76 35.15 1.19
CA THR A 90 13.00 36.61 1.15
C THR A 90 11.76 37.41 0.82
N PHE A 91 10.91 36.94 -0.09
CA PHE A 91 9.78 37.71 -0.63
C PHE A 91 8.41 37.30 -0.07
N ALA A 92 8.24 36.10 0.50
CA ALA A 92 6.94 35.68 0.99
C ALA A 92 6.60 36.37 2.32
N SER A 93 5.35 36.85 2.42
CA SER A 93 4.81 37.35 3.67
C SER A 93 4.81 36.24 4.73
N ARG A 94 5.23 36.59 5.94
CA ARG A 94 5.18 35.69 7.11
C ARG A 94 3.84 35.78 7.85
N GLU A 95 2.91 36.60 7.37
CA GLU A 95 1.59 36.70 7.97
C GLU A 95 0.79 35.42 7.71
N THR A 96 0.55 34.66 8.77
CA THR A 96 -0.28 33.46 8.72
C THR A 96 -1.74 33.86 8.98
N ARG A 97 -2.62 33.66 8.00
CA ARG A 97 -4.07 33.80 8.19
C ARG A 97 -4.71 32.43 8.31
N VAL A 98 -5.36 32.19 9.45
CA VAL A 98 -6.28 31.05 9.60
C VAL A 98 -7.66 31.51 9.16
N ALA A 99 -8.16 30.96 8.07
CA ALA A 99 -9.49 31.24 7.55
C ALA A 99 -10.20 29.92 7.23
N ILE A 100 -11.53 29.96 7.19
CA ILE A 100 -12.30 28.82 6.69
C ILE A 100 -11.97 28.57 5.21
N THR A 101 -11.89 27.31 4.83
CA THR A 101 -11.79 26.91 3.43
C THR A 101 -13.14 27.09 2.74
N TRP A 102 -13.14 27.09 1.40
CA TRP A 102 -14.36 27.11 0.63
C TRP A 102 -15.24 25.90 0.96
N GLY A 103 -16.34 26.12 1.68
CA GLY A 103 -17.25 25.08 2.16
C GLY A 103 -18.49 24.87 1.29
N CYS A 104 -18.48 25.28 0.02
CA CYS A 104 -19.65 25.24 -0.87
C CYS A 104 -20.92 25.86 -0.26
N GLY A 105 -20.76 27.00 0.45
CA GLY A 105 -21.84 27.70 1.13
C GLY A 105 -22.12 27.22 2.57
N MET A 106 -21.39 26.23 3.09
CA MET A 106 -21.43 25.86 4.50
C MET A 106 -20.53 26.78 5.33
N ASN A 107 -21.09 27.40 6.36
CA ASN A 107 -20.38 28.38 7.21
C ASN A 107 -19.43 27.74 8.24
N ALA A 108 -19.44 26.42 8.41
CA ALA A 108 -18.63 25.71 9.39
C ALA A 108 -18.21 24.30 8.89
N PRO A 109 -17.18 24.19 8.03
CA PRO A 109 -16.66 22.89 7.63
C PRO A 109 -16.12 22.13 8.85
N THR A 110 -16.55 20.89 9.04
CA THR A 110 -16.08 20.03 10.14
C THR A 110 -15.00 19.06 9.65
N ASN A 111 -14.15 18.57 10.55
CA ASN A 111 -13.15 17.54 10.25
C ASN A 111 -13.75 16.22 9.68
N ARG A 112 -15.07 16.02 9.79
CA ARG A 112 -15.80 14.89 9.20
C ARG A 112 -16.06 15.06 7.70
N MET A 113 -16.07 16.29 7.19
CA MET A 113 -16.32 16.59 5.78
C MET A 113 -15.08 16.36 4.91
N GLU A 114 -13.92 16.15 5.51
CA GLU A 114 -12.68 15.89 4.81
C GLU A 114 -12.60 14.47 4.24
N TYR A 115 -11.95 14.34 3.08
CA TYR A 115 -11.75 13.06 2.42
C TYR A 115 -11.12 12.02 3.34
N THR A 116 -11.75 10.85 3.39
CA THR A 116 -11.23 9.68 4.10
C THR A 116 -10.24 8.93 3.22
N GLY A 117 -9.46 8.03 3.81
CA GLY A 117 -8.58 7.15 3.02
C GLY A 117 -9.32 6.26 2.02
N SER A 118 -10.58 5.89 2.29
CA SER A 118 -11.43 5.20 1.33
C SER A 118 -11.89 6.15 0.22
N GLY A 119 -12.32 7.36 0.54
CA GLY A 119 -12.72 8.37 -0.45
C GLY A 119 -11.59 8.76 -1.40
N PHE A 120 -10.36 8.94 -0.89
CA PHE A 120 -9.19 9.24 -1.72
C PHE A 120 -8.86 8.12 -2.73
N THR A 121 -9.13 6.86 -2.36
CA THR A 121 -8.80 5.69 -3.20
C THR A 121 -9.99 5.26 -4.07
N GLU A 122 -11.18 5.81 -3.85
CA GLU A 122 -12.40 5.42 -4.56
C GLU A 122 -12.24 5.44 -6.09
N PRO A 123 -11.65 6.48 -6.72
CA PRO A 123 -11.50 6.51 -8.17
C PRO A 123 -10.62 5.37 -8.69
N VAL A 124 -9.52 5.09 -7.99
CA VAL A 124 -8.60 4.00 -8.35
C VAL A 124 -9.32 2.66 -8.24
N VAL A 125 -10.01 2.43 -7.13
CA VAL A 125 -10.77 1.19 -6.90
C VAL A 125 -11.86 1.00 -7.96
N ARG A 126 -12.50 2.09 -8.40
CA ARG A 126 -13.52 2.06 -9.45
C ARG A 126 -12.94 1.68 -10.82
N ILE A 127 -11.76 2.21 -11.19
CA ILE A 127 -11.05 1.84 -12.42
C ILE A 127 -10.71 0.35 -12.42
N PHE A 128 -10.25 -0.18 -11.28
CA PHE A 128 -9.91 -1.60 -11.14
C PHE A 128 -11.07 -2.48 -10.67
N ALA A 129 -12.32 -1.97 -10.69
CA ALA A 129 -13.49 -2.73 -10.28
C ALA A 129 -13.70 -4.04 -11.08
N PRO A 130 -13.42 -4.12 -12.39
CA PRO A 130 -13.52 -5.40 -13.13
C PRO A 130 -12.57 -6.47 -12.60
N VAL A 131 -11.38 -6.08 -12.14
CA VAL A 131 -10.35 -6.98 -11.61
C VAL A 131 -10.66 -7.39 -10.17
N TYR A 132 -11.00 -6.42 -9.32
CA TYR A 132 -11.22 -6.65 -7.88
C TYR A 132 -12.68 -6.92 -7.48
N ARG A 133 -13.62 -6.89 -8.42
CA ARG A 133 -15.08 -7.02 -8.21
C ARG A 133 -15.58 -6.25 -6.99
N THR A 134 -15.15 -5.00 -6.85
CA THR A 134 -15.48 -4.20 -5.66
C THR A 134 -16.97 -3.90 -5.60
N ARG A 135 -17.61 -4.18 -4.45
CA ARG A 135 -18.98 -3.72 -4.18
C ARG A 135 -18.94 -2.42 -3.38
N PHE A 136 -19.60 -1.40 -3.93
CA PHE A 136 -19.82 -0.13 -3.26
C PHE A 136 -21.25 -0.10 -2.72
N SER A 137 -21.40 0.11 -1.41
CA SER A 137 -22.71 0.30 -0.77
C SER A 137 -22.71 1.65 -0.06
N VAL A 138 -23.70 2.48 -0.40
CA VAL A 138 -23.90 3.78 0.24
C VAL A 138 -25.25 3.76 0.92
N SER A 139 -25.26 3.83 2.24
CA SER A 139 -26.47 4.08 3.01
C SER A 139 -26.54 5.58 3.30
N LYS A 140 -27.60 6.24 2.84
CA LYS A 140 -27.91 7.63 3.17
C LYS A 140 -29.19 7.65 4.01
N ARG A 141 -29.20 8.48 5.05
CA ARG A 141 -30.40 8.87 5.77
C ARG A 141 -30.74 10.29 5.34
N PHE A 142 -32.02 10.55 5.10
CA PHE A 142 -32.52 11.85 4.68
C PHE A 142 -33.36 12.46 5.81
N PHE A 143 -33.38 13.79 5.88
CA PHE A 143 -34.24 14.53 6.80
C PHE A 143 -35.70 14.61 6.33
N ASP A 144 -35.93 14.40 5.04
CA ASP A 144 -37.17 14.69 4.35
C ASP A 144 -37.69 13.43 3.64
N GLU A 145 -39.01 13.31 3.51
CA GLU A 145 -39.66 12.22 2.76
C GLU A 145 -39.30 12.28 1.28
N ASP A 146 -39.09 13.48 0.74
CA ASP A 146 -38.67 13.71 -0.65
C ASP A 146 -37.20 13.36 -0.91
N ASN A 147 -36.45 12.93 0.11
CA ASN A 147 -35.03 12.56 0.02
C ASN A 147 -34.12 13.69 -0.52
N CYS A 148 -34.52 14.95 -0.38
CA CYS A 148 -33.77 16.10 -0.87
C CYS A 148 -32.59 16.48 0.04
N PHE A 149 -32.73 16.29 1.36
CA PHE A 149 -31.73 16.70 2.35
C PHE A 149 -31.10 15.50 3.04
N VAL A 150 -29.81 15.25 2.79
CA VAL A 150 -29.05 14.17 3.44
C VAL A 150 -28.73 14.56 4.88
N GLN A 151 -29.14 13.72 5.83
CA GLN A 151 -28.85 13.85 7.25
C GLN A 151 -27.52 13.21 7.63
N ASP A 152 -27.32 11.95 7.24
CA ASP A 152 -26.11 11.19 7.53
C ASP A 152 -25.87 10.15 6.42
N GLY A 153 -24.63 9.76 6.22
CA GLY A 153 -24.24 8.86 5.15
C GLY A 153 -23.03 8.03 5.49
N ALA A 154 -23.14 6.72 5.33
CA ALA A 154 -22.01 5.81 5.42
C ALA A 154 -21.77 5.16 4.06
N ALA A 155 -20.56 5.32 3.53
CA ALA A 155 -20.09 4.62 2.34
C ALA A 155 -19.15 3.48 2.79
N ARG A 156 -19.47 2.25 2.36
CA ARG A 156 -18.64 1.07 2.62
C ARG A 156 -18.13 0.51 1.29
N ILE A 157 -16.81 0.37 1.21
CA ILE A 157 -16.12 -0.28 0.09
C ILE A 157 -15.76 -1.69 0.53
N THR A 158 -16.41 -2.70 -0.05
CA THR A 158 -16.07 -4.11 0.21
C THR A 158 -15.29 -4.64 -0.99
N LEU A 159 -13.99 -4.88 -0.79
CA LEU A 159 -13.14 -5.54 -1.78
C LEU A 159 -13.41 -7.04 -1.73
N MET A 160 -13.84 -7.65 -2.85
CA MET A 160 -13.89 -9.11 -2.92
C MET A 160 -12.45 -9.62 -3.05
N LYS A 161 -12.12 -10.62 -2.24
CA LYS A 161 -10.76 -11.13 -2.15
C LYS A 161 -10.51 -12.14 -3.28
N PHE A 162 -10.38 -11.65 -4.51
CA PHE A 162 -10.23 -12.50 -5.71
C PHE A 162 -9.19 -13.62 -5.54
N PHE A 163 -7.98 -13.28 -5.09
CA PHE A 163 -6.94 -14.28 -4.87
C PHE A 163 -7.32 -15.26 -3.77
N GLU A 164 -7.96 -14.81 -2.70
CA GLU A 164 -8.39 -15.70 -1.62
C GLU A 164 -9.43 -16.70 -2.10
N GLU A 165 -10.44 -16.27 -2.84
CA GLU A 165 -11.54 -17.12 -3.30
C GLU A 165 -11.18 -18.02 -4.49
N TYR A 166 -10.39 -17.51 -5.43
CA TYR A 166 -10.11 -18.22 -6.69
C TYR A 166 -8.75 -18.92 -6.73
N LEU A 167 -7.77 -18.47 -5.93
CA LEU A 167 -6.43 -19.06 -5.89
C LEU A 167 -6.18 -19.80 -4.59
N TYR A 168 -6.28 -19.13 -3.44
CA TYR A 168 -5.90 -19.72 -2.14
C TYR A 168 -6.90 -20.77 -1.65
N LEU A 169 -8.20 -20.46 -1.62
CA LEU A 169 -9.24 -21.36 -1.12
C LEU A 169 -9.33 -22.70 -1.87
N PRO A 170 -9.29 -22.78 -3.22
CA PRO A 170 -9.33 -24.08 -3.88
C PRO A 170 -8.06 -24.89 -3.61
N ILE A 171 -6.88 -24.26 -3.59
CA ILE A 171 -5.63 -24.94 -3.26
C ILE A 171 -5.68 -25.46 -1.82
N ALA A 172 -6.09 -24.63 -0.86
CA ALA A 172 -6.22 -25.03 0.55
C ALA A 172 -7.20 -26.20 0.71
N ARG A 173 -8.38 -26.13 0.06
CA ARG A 173 -9.37 -27.22 0.10
C ARG A 173 -8.85 -28.52 -0.52
N ASN A 174 -8.08 -28.44 -1.60
CA ASN A 174 -7.47 -29.63 -2.21
C ASN A 174 -6.38 -30.24 -1.30
N ILE A 175 -5.56 -29.40 -0.65
CA ILE A 175 -4.57 -29.85 0.33
C ILE A 175 -5.27 -30.51 1.51
N ASP A 176 -6.32 -29.91 2.06
CA ASP A 176 -7.09 -30.47 3.17
C ASP A 176 -7.75 -31.79 2.79
N ALA A 177 -8.31 -31.89 1.58
CA ALA A 177 -8.90 -33.13 1.08
C ALA A 177 -7.85 -34.25 0.95
N TYR A 178 -6.68 -33.92 0.41
CA TYR A 178 -5.57 -34.87 0.29
C TYR A 178 -5.01 -35.29 1.66
N ALA A 179 -4.82 -34.33 2.56
CA ALA A 179 -4.38 -34.57 3.93
C ALA A 179 -5.38 -35.43 4.71
N ALA A 180 -6.68 -35.18 4.57
CA ALA A 180 -7.73 -36.02 5.15
C ALA A 180 -7.73 -37.43 4.56
N GLY A 181 -7.39 -37.59 3.28
CA GLY A 181 -7.21 -38.89 2.63
C GLY A 181 -6.02 -39.67 3.22
N ILE A 182 -4.86 -39.03 3.37
CA ILE A 182 -3.67 -39.63 3.99
C ILE A 182 -3.92 -39.95 5.47
N ALA A 183 -4.58 -39.06 6.21
CA ALA A 183 -4.91 -39.28 7.60
C ALA A 183 -5.79 -40.52 7.80
N LYS A 184 -6.69 -40.82 6.85
CA LYS A 184 -7.47 -42.07 6.85
C LYS A 184 -6.64 -43.32 6.52
N LEU A 185 -5.55 -43.20 5.77
CA LEU A 185 -4.62 -44.30 5.51
C LEU A 185 -3.74 -44.58 6.74
N GLN A 186 -3.42 -43.57 7.54
CA GLN A 186 -2.74 -43.69 8.82
C GLN A 186 -3.67 -44.19 9.95
N ASN A 187 -4.39 -45.30 9.70
CA ASN A 187 -5.15 -45.98 10.74
C ASN A 187 -4.17 -46.56 11.77
N GLY A 188 -4.42 -46.33 13.06
CA GLY A 188 -3.55 -46.76 14.18
C GLY A 188 -3.39 -48.28 14.39
N LYS A 189 -3.58 -49.10 13.36
CA LYS A 189 -3.39 -50.55 13.37
C LYS A 189 -1.99 -50.88 12.83
N VAL A 190 -1.21 -51.59 13.64
CA VAL A 190 0.18 -51.97 13.34
C VAL A 190 0.30 -52.76 12.03
N ASP A 191 -0.68 -53.60 11.71
CA ASP A 191 -0.69 -54.44 10.50
C ASP A 191 -0.66 -53.63 9.20
N SER A 192 -1.30 -52.44 9.17
CA SER A 192 -1.29 -51.57 7.99
C SER A 192 0.09 -50.95 7.75
N TYR A 193 0.84 -50.65 8.82
CA TYR A 193 2.21 -50.12 8.71
C TYR A 193 3.18 -51.17 8.19
N VAL A 194 3.08 -52.42 8.66
CA VAL A 194 3.92 -53.53 8.17
C VAL A 194 3.71 -53.75 6.67
N LEU A 195 2.45 -53.69 6.21
CA LEU A 195 2.12 -53.78 4.79
C LEU A 195 2.75 -52.62 3.97
N TYR A 196 2.70 -51.39 4.48
CA TYR A 196 3.33 -50.25 3.80
C TYR A 196 4.84 -50.42 3.67
N VAL A 197 5.53 -50.86 4.72
CA VAL A 197 6.98 -51.12 4.69
C VAL A 197 7.34 -52.23 3.70
N PHE A 198 6.54 -53.29 3.63
CA PHE A 198 6.77 -54.38 2.69
C PHE A 198 6.59 -53.93 1.23
N ILE A 199 5.53 -53.18 0.94
CA ILE A 199 5.26 -52.65 -0.40
C ILE A 199 6.34 -51.64 -0.83
N THR A 200 6.75 -50.74 0.06
CA THR A 200 7.81 -49.77 -0.25
C THR A 200 9.16 -50.45 -0.49
N ALA A 201 9.49 -51.52 0.25
CA ALA A 201 10.68 -52.31 0.02
C ALA A 201 10.67 -53.00 -1.36
N ILE A 202 9.56 -53.62 -1.75
CA ILE A 202 9.41 -54.23 -3.09
C ILE A 202 9.52 -53.17 -4.18
N LEU A 203 8.83 -52.03 -4.05
CA LEU A 203 8.91 -50.93 -5.01
C LEU A 203 10.33 -50.40 -5.16
N LEU A 204 11.06 -50.22 -4.06
CA LEU A 204 12.47 -49.81 -4.09
C LEU A 204 13.34 -50.83 -4.82
N ILE A 205 13.16 -52.12 -4.55
CA ILE A 205 13.91 -53.19 -5.22
C ILE A 205 13.62 -53.20 -6.72
N VAL A 206 12.35 -53.05 -7.13
CA VAL A 206 11.97 -53.00 -8.55
C VAL A 206 12.54 -51.75 -9.21
N ILE A 207 12.43 -50.58 -8.59
CA ILE A 207 12.96 -49.32 -9.14
C ILE A 207 14.48 -49.40 -9.30
N ILE A 208 15.19 -49.90 -8.28
CA ILE A 208 16.65 -50.09 -8.34
C ILE A 208 17.01 -51.13 -9.39
N GLY A 209 16.29 -52.25 -9.47
CA GLY A 209 16.51 -53.29 -10.47
C GLY A 209 16.12 -52.91 -11.90
N TRP A 210 15.39 -51.81 -12.09
CA TRP A 210 15.09 -51.24 -13.41
C TRP A 210 16.07 -50.15 -13.83
N ILE A 211 16.78 -49.56 -12.85
CA ILE A 211 17.79 -48.51 -13.04
C ILE A 211 19.21 -49.11 -13.13
N ALA A 212 19.44 -50.30 -12.58
CA ALA A 212 20.67 -51.10 -12.71
C ALA A 212 20.65 -51.96 -13.99
#